data_AF-A0A1A1Z1E9-F1
#
_entry.id   AF-A0A1A1Z1E9-F1
#
_cell.length_a   1.000
_cell.length_b   1.000
_cell.length_c   1.000
_cell.angle_alpha   90.00
_cell.angle_beta   90.00
_cell.angle_gamma   90.00
#
_symmetry.space_group_name_H-M   'P 1'
#
loop_
_entity.id
_entity.type
_entity.pdbx_description
1 polymer ?
#
loop_
_entity_poly.entity_id
_entity_poly.type
_entity_poly.pdbx_seq_one_letter_code
_entity_poly.pdbx_strand_id
1 'polypeptide(L)'
;MQLRSAQQAMVDVDDGARAKAAANRRFHEAVWTASHNPTLVDLLQRLNVHLVRYPTTTLTYGDRWQAVLREHEELLGAIEARDGEAARRIAEHHMFGAREVRLRMYAEREHAGGTG
;
A
#
# COMPACT_ATOMS: atom_id res chain seq x y z
N MET A 1 1.88 17.48 9.46
CA MET A 1 1.95 17.34 8.00
C MET A 1 0.92 16.31 7.53
N GLN A 2 0.38 16.45 6.32
CA GLN A 2 -0.69 15.58 5.77
C GLN A 2 -0.31 14.09 5.76
N LEU A 3 0.95 13.74 5.48
CA LEU A 3 1.42 12.35 5.44
C LEU A 3 1.38 11.66 6.81
N ARG A 4 1.84 12.34 7.87
CA ARG A 4 1.78 11.81 9.24
C ARG A 4 0.35 11.58 9.71
N SER A 5 -0.56 12.50 9.36
CA SER A 5 -2.00 12.32 9.63
C SER A 5 -2.57 11.11 8.90
N ALA A 6 -2.19 10.91 7.63
CA ALA A 6 -2.63 9.75 6.85
C ALA A 6 -2.10 8.42 7.43
N GLN A 7 -0.84 8.39 7.88
CA GLN A 7 -0.25 7.23 8.55
C GLN A 7 -0.96 6.92 9.89
N GLN A 8 -1.20 7.94 10.71
CA GLN A 8 -1.94 7.78 11.97
C GLN A 8 -3.35 7.22 11.72
N ALA A 9 -4.06 7.74 10.70
CA ALA A 9 -5.36 7.22 10.31
C ALA A 9 -5.34 5.76 9.83
N MET A 10 -4.20 5.25 9.36
CA MET A 10 -4.04 3.81 9.11
C MET A 10 -3.90 3.05 10.43
N VAL A 11 -3.08 3.52 11.37
CA VAL A 11 -2.92 2.86 12.68
C VAL A 11 -4.25 2.74 13.42
N ASP A 12 -5.08 3.77 13.34
CA ASP A 12 -6.36 3.86 14.06
C ASP A 12 -7.54 3.19 13.32
N VAL A 13 -7.31 2.62 12.13
CA VAL A 13 -8.39 2.08 11.29
C VAL A 13 -8.95 0.77 11.84
N ASP A 14 -10.26 0.62 11.71
CA ASP A 14 -10.98 -0.60 12.04
C ASP A 14 -10.43 -1.80 11.25
N ASP A 15 -10.59 -3.01 11.79
CA ASP A 15 -10.02 -4.24 11.21
C ASP A 15 -10.64 -4.64 9.84
N GLY A 16 -11.67 -3.92 9.38
CA GLY A 16 -12.38 -4.18 8.14
C GLY A 16 -11.52 -3.99 6.89
N ALA A 17 -11.57 -4.99 5.99
CA ALA A 17 -10.83 -5.01 4.72
C ALA A 17 -10.98 -3.72 3.88
N ARG A 18 -12.21 -3.21 3.78
CA ARG A 18 -12.52 -1.97 3.04
C ARG A 18 -11.92 -0.75 3.70
N ALA A 19 -11.96 -0.68 5.03
CA ALA A 19 -11.43 0.42 5.82
C ALA A 19 -9.90 0.48 5.69
N LYS A 20 -9.20 -0.64 5.91
CA LYS A 20 -7.76 -0.78 5.67
C LYS A 20 -7.36 -0.38 4.26
N ALA A 21 -8.08 -0.86 3.24
CA ALA A 21 -7.79 -0.52 1.85
C ALA A 21 -7.98 0.98 1.56
N ALA A 22 -9.00 1.62 2.14
CA ALA A 22 -9.23 3.05 2.00
C ALA A 22 -8.15 3.88 2.70
N ALA A 23 -7.78 3.52 3.93
CA ALA A 23 -6.72 4.19 4.68
C ALA A 23 -5.37 4.07 3.97
N ASN A 24 -5.03 2.87 3.48
CA ASN A 24 -3.82 2.65 2.68
C ASN A 24 -3.80 3.52 1.42
N ARG A 25 -4.90 3.59 0.67
CA ARG A 25 -4.97 4.45 -0.54
C ARG A 25 -4.72 5.93 -0.21
N ARG A 26 -5.31 6.43 0.88
CA ARG A 26 -5.12 7.83 1.31
C ARG A 26 -3.66 8.13 1.66
N PHE A 27 -2.94 7.18 2.27
CA PHE A 27 -1.51 7.33 2.52
C PHE A 27 -0.72 7.44 1.21
N HIS A 28 -0.96 6.53 0.26
CA HIS A 28 -0.31 6.57 -1.05
C HIS A 28 -0.59 7.88 -1.80
N GLU A 29 -1.84 8.35 -1.80
CA GLU A 29 -2.22 9.64 -2.39
C GLU A 29 -1.47 10.81 -1.74
N ALA A 30 -1.36 10.83 -0.41
CA ALA A 30 -0.60 11.86 0.30
C ALA A 30 0.89 11.86 -0.09
N VAL A 31 1.51 10.68 -0.21
CA VAL A 31 2.90 10.53 -0.68
C VAL A 31 3.06 11.05 -2.11
N TRP A 32 2.15 10.73 -3.02
CA TRP A 32 2.22 11.20 -4.41
C TRP A 32 2.07 12.71 -4.48
N THR A 33 1.13 13.30 -3.74
CA THR A 33 0.94 14.76 -3.70
C THR A 33 2.17 15.48 -3.15
N ALA A 34 2.94 14.86 -2.23
CA ALA A 34 4.20 15.44 -1.72
C ALA A 34 5.29 15.59 -2.79
N SER A 35 5.17 14.93 -3.95
CA SER A 35 6.08 15.14 -5.08
C SER A 35 5.94 16.52 -5.74
N HIS A 36 4.82 17.23 -5.49
CA HIS A 36 4.45 18.48 -6.15
C HIS A 36 4.51 18.40 -7.70
N ASN A 37 4.34 17.19 -8.25
CA ASN A 37 4.37 16.93 -9.69
C ASN A 37 3.00 16.43 -10.16
N PRO A 38 2.17 17.29 -10.79
CA PRO A 38 0.81 16.93 -11.19
C PRO A 38 0.77 15.81 -12.24
N THR A 39 1.78 15.73 -13.12
CA THR A 39 1.90 14.65 -14.11
C THR A 39 2.16 13.30 -13.44
N LEU A 40 3.05 13.27 -12.45
CA LEU A 40 3.33 12.05 -11.69
C LEU A 40 2.09 11.59 -10.90
N VAL A 41 1.38 12.52 -10.28
CA VAL A 41 0.15 12.24 -9.52
C VAL A 41 -0.92 11.62 -10.43
N ASP A 42 -1.20 12.22 -11.60
CA ASP A 42 -2.19 11.69 -12.55
C ASP A 42 -1.83 10.27 -13.02
N LEU A 43 -0.55 10.03 -13.36
CA LEU A 43 -0.07 8.71 -13.78
C LEU A 43 -0.28 7.65 -12.69
N LEU A 44 0.13 7.94 -11.45
CA LEU A 44 0.04 7.00 -10.33
C LEU A 44 -1.42 6.73 -9.93
N GLN A 45 -2.29 7.74 -9.97
CA GLN A 45 -3.73 7.56 -9.73
C GLN A 45 -4.36 6.62 -10.76
N ARG A 46 -4.06 6.80 -12.05
CA ARG A 46 -4.57 5.92 -13.12
C ARG A 46 -4.04 4.49 -12.97
N LEU A 47 -2.75 4.33 -12.67
CA LEU A 47 -2.16 3.02 -12.42
C LEU A 47 -2.84 2.31 -11.23
N ASN A 48 -3.10 3.04 -10.15
CA ASN A 48 -3.73 2.49 -8.95
C ASN A 48 -5.13 1.92 -9.23
N VAL A 49 -5.91 2.51 -10.15
CA VAL A 49 -7.22 1.96 -10.56
C VAL A 49 -7.11 0.51 -11.06
N HIS A 50 -6.01 0.15 -11.72
CA HIS A 50 -5.78 -1.23 -12.15
C HIS A 50 -5.41 -2.14 -10.99
N LEU A 51 -4.71 -1.63 -9.97
CA LEU A 51 -4.27 -2.38 -8.80
C LEU A 51 -5.38 -2.64 -7.76
N VAL A 52 -6.46 -1.85 -7.76
CA VAL A 52 -7.57 -1.96 -6.80
C VAL A 52 -8.80 -2.71 -7.34
N ARG A 53 -8.80 -3.10 -8.62
CA ARG A 53 -9.88 -3.90 -9.24
C ARG A 53 -10.00 -5.32 -8.68
N TYR A 54 -9.04 -5.76 -7.89
CA TYR A 54 -9.09 -7.08 -7.29
C TYR A 54 -10.07 -7.11 -6.12
N PRO A 55 -10.95 -8.13 -6.04
CA PRO A 55 -12.04 -8.17 -5.07
C PRO A 55 -11.56 -8.29 -3.61
N THR A 56 -10.33 -8.75 -3.39
CA THR A 56 -9.74 -8.92 -2.07
C THR A 56 -8.42 -8.16 -2.00
N THR A 57 -8.29 -7.33 -0.97
CA THR A 57 -7.04 -6.62 -0.68
C THR A 57 -5.99 -7.58 -0.12
N THR A 58 -4.71 -7.33 -0.41
CA THR A 58 -3.60 -8.08 0.19
C THR A 58 -3.47 -7.80 1.69
N LEU A 59 -4.05 -6.69 2.16
CA LEU A 59 -3.94 -6.18 3.53
C LEU A 59 -4.66 -7.06 4.56
N THR A 60 -5.52 -7.98 4.15
CA THR A 60 -6.19 -8.95 5.04
C THR A 60 -5.48 -10.29 5.12
N TYR A 61 -4.36 -10.46 4.42
CA TYR A 61 -3.66 -11.73 4.33
C TYR A 61 -2.55 -11.81 5.40
N GLY A 62 -2.73 -12.70 6.37
CA GLY A 62 -1.79 -12.90 7.48
C GLY A 62 -1.38 -11.59 8.15
N ASP A 63 -0.08 -11.42 8.38
CA ASP A 63 0.49 -10.24 9.04
C ASP A 63 0.74 -9.06 8.08
N ARG A 64 0.20 -9.07 6.85
CA ARG A 64 0.51 -8.06 5.84
C ARG A 64 0.17 -6.66 6.32
N TRP A 65 -0.93 -6.48 7.05
CA TRP A 65 -1.30 -5.18 7.60
C TRP A 65 -0.23 -4.59 8.51
N GLN A 66 0.28 -5.39 9.46
CA GLN A 66 1.30 -4.95 10.40
C GLN A 66 2.62 -4.64 9.70
N ALA A 67 2.97 -5.40 8.67
CA ALA A 67 4.13 -5.10 7.83
C ALA A 67 3.99 -3.77 7.09
N VAL A 68 2.83 -3.51 6.48
CA VAL A 68 2.55 -2.23 5.79
C VAL A 68 2.66 -1.03 6.72
N LEU A 69 2.11 -1.13 7.94
CA LEU A 69 2.19 -0.03 8.90
C LEU A 69 3.64 0.33 9.23
N ARG A 70 4.53 -0.66 9.41
CA ARG A 70 5.96 -0.43 9.63
C ARG A 70 6.65 0.16 8.39
N GLU A 71 6.41 -0.43 7.22
CA GLU A 71 6.97 0.06 5.95
C GLU A 71 6.59 1.53 5.69
N HIS A 72 5.35 1.92 5.99
CA HIS A 72 4.90 3.30 5.84
C HIS A 72 5.54 4.26 6.85
N GLU A 73 5.76 3.83 8.10
CA GLU A 73 6.47 4.64 9.08
C GLU A 73 7.93 4.87 8.67
N GLU A 74 8.60 3.81 8.19
CA GLU A 74 9.96 3.89 7.66
C GLU A 74 10.04 4.83 6.45
N LEU A 75 9.08 4.71 5.51
CA LEU A 75 9.00 5.59 4.35
C LEU A 75 8.77 7.04 4.76
N LEU A 76 7.87 7.30 5.71
CA LEU A 76 7.62 8.63 6.24
C LEU A 76 8.91 9.23 6.84
N GLY A 77 9.63 8.45 7.65
CA GLY A 77 10.90 8.87 8.22
C GLY A 77 11.94 9.23 7.15
N ALA A 78 12.07 8.42 6.10
CA ALA A 78 12.97 8.70 4.98
C ALA A 78 12.59 9.99 4.23
N ILE A 79 11.29 10.21 3.99
CA ILE A 79 10.78 11.43 3.34
C ILE A 79 11.05 12.67 4.21
N GLU A 80 10.79 12.59 5.52
CA GLU A 80 11.04 13.70 6.46
C GLU A 80 12.53 14.05 6.56
N ALA A 81 13.40 13.04 6.52
CA ALA A 81 14.86 13.20 6.46
C ALA A 81 15.37 13.66 5.07
N ARG A 82 14.49 13.75 4.06
CA ARG A 82 14.82 14.04 2.66
C ARG A 82 15.79 13.04 2.04
N ASP A 83 15.79 11.79 2.53
CA ASP A 83 16.55 10.69 1.96
C ASP A 83 15.73 10.00 0.86
N GLY A 84 15.83 10.53 -0.37
CA GLY A 84 15.10 10.00 -1.51
C GLY A 84 15.52 8.57 -1.91
N GLU A 85 16.76 8.18 -1.62
CA GLU A 85 17.30 6.88 -1.98
C GLU A 85 16.79 5.79 -1.01
N ALA A 86 16.71 6.10 0.29
CA ALA A 86 16.01 5.24 1.25
C ALA A 86 14.51 5.15 0.93
N ALA A 87 13.85 6.29 0.68
CA ALA A 87 12.43 6.31 0.34
C ALA A 87 12.10 5.43 -0.88
N ARG A 88 12.95 5.48 -1.91
CA ARG A 88 12.85 4.63 -3.10
C ARG A 88 12.92 3.15 -2.74
N ARG A 89 13.96 2.72 -2.02
CA ARG A 89 14.13 1.30 -1.64
C ARG A 89 12.96 0.78 -0.81
N ILE A 90 12.46 1.58 0.14
CA ILE A 90 11.34 1.20 1.00
C ILE A 90 10.04 1.08 0.18
N ALA A 91 9.78 2.04 -0.72
CA ALA A 91 8.61 1.99 -1.59
C ALA A 91 8.66 0.79 -2.56
N GLU A 92 9.83 0.47 -3.12
CA GLU A 92 10.03 -0.72 -3.94
C GLU A 92 9.74 -2.00 -3.13
N HIS A 93 10.31 -2.11 -1.92
CA HIS A 93 10.07 -3.25 -1.03
C HIS A 93 8.58 -3.43 -0.69
N HIS A 94 7.89 -2.34 -0.36
CA HIS A 94 6.45 -2.33 -0.08
C HIS A 94 5.63 -2.91 -1.25
N MET A 95 5.96 -2.48 -2.49
CA MET A 95 5.28 -2.95 -3.70
C MET A 95 5.60 -4.42 -4.02
N PHE A 96 6.84 -4.88 -3.79
CA PHE A 96 7.20 -6.28 -3.91
C PHE A 96 6.44 -7.16 -2.90
N GLY A 97 6.34 -6.74 -1.64
CA GLY A 97 5.56 -7.46 -0.63
C GLY A 97 4.08 -7.61 -1.02
N ALA A 98 3.48 -6.56 -1.59
CA ALA A 98 2.12 -6.63 -2.10
C ALA A 98 1.98 -7.58 -3.31
N ARG A 99 2.97 -7.63 -4.21
CA ARG A 99 3.01 -8.57 -5.34
C ARG A 99 3.08 -10.02 -4.86
N GLU A 100 3.98 -10.34 -3.93
CA GLU A 100 4.17 -11.71 -3.41
C GLU A 100 2.92 -12.25 -2.70
N VAL A 101 2.26 -11.41 -1.90
CA VAL A 101 0.97 -11.80 -1.28
C VAL A 101 -0.08 -12.09 -2.35
N ARG A 102 -0.17 -11.25 -3.38
CA ARG A 102 -1.16 -11.42 -4.44
C ARG A 102 -0.93 -12.68 -5.27
N LEU A 103 0.32 -13.03 -5.58
CA LEU A 103 0.64 -14.29 -6.25
C LEU A 103 0.24 -15.51 -5.41
N ARG A 104 0.49 -15.48 -4.09
CA ARG A 104 0.03 -16.54 -3.18
C ARG A 104 -1.49 -16.67 -3.15
N MET A 105 -2.21 -15.55 -3.05
CA MET A 105 -3.68 -15.56 -3.10
C MET A 105 -4.24 -16.16 -4.41
N TYR A 106 -3.53 -16.01 -5.55
CA TYR A 106 -3.94 -16.67 -6.78
C TYR A 106 -3.67 -18.17 -6.75
N ALA A 107 -2.48 -18.59 -6.34
CA ALA A 107 -2.14 -20.01 -6.25
C ALA A 107 -3.14 -20.76 -5.35
N GLU A 108 -3.48 -20.19 -4.19
CA GLU A 108 -4.47 -20.76 -3.27
C GLU A 108 -5.89 -20.85 -3.88
N ARG A 109 -6.30 -19.85 -4.69
CA ARG A 109 -7.59 -19.87 -5.39
C ARG A 109 -7.65 -20.95 -6.47
N GLU A 110 -6.57 -21.13 -7.23
CA GLU A 110 -6.49 -22.20 -8.24
C GLU A 110 -6.55 -23.58 -7.59
N HIS A 111 -5.87 -23.78 -6.45
CA HIS A 111 -5.95 -25.02 -5.70
C HIS A 111 -7.35 -25.29 -5.12
N ALA A 112 -8.04 -24.26 -4.62
CA ALA A 112 -9.41 -24.38 -4.11
C ALA A 112 -10.46 -24.63 -5.21
N GLY A 113 -10.16 -24.29 -6.47
CA GLY A 113 -11.05 -24.50 -7.62
C GLY A 113 -10.82 -25.81 -8.38
N GLY A 114 -9.78 -26.60 -8.02
CA GLY A 114 -9.35 -27.79 -8.75
C GLY A 114 -9.95 -29.15 -8.31
N THR A 115 -10.94 -29.15 -7.41
CA THR A 115 -11.65 -30.37 -6.96
C THR A 115 -13.07 -30.48 -7.52
N GLY A 116 -13.28 -30.11 -8.79
CA GLY A 116 -14.55 -30.23 -9.51
C GLY A 116 -14.43 -31.14 -10.71
#